data_AF-A0A3D1R620-F1
#
_entry.id   AF-A0A3D1R620-F1
#
_cell.length_a   1.000
_cell.length_b   1.000
_cell.length_c   1.000
_cell.angle_alpha   90.00
_cell.angle_beta   90.00
_cell.angle_gamma   90.00
#
_symmetry.space_group_name_H-M   'P 1'
#
loop_
_entity.id
_entity.type
_entity.pdbx_description
1 polymer ?
#
loop_
_entity_poly.entity_id
_entity_poly.type
_entity_poly.pdbx_seq_one_letter_code
_entity_poly.pdbx_strand_id
1 'polypeptide(L)'
;MSESSETRPIREVAVADHIWEAFEQMALEMGTERDGLVNQAMFMFARLNGFLNVAQAVAAPVEHVSAPAELDDFDSPAAAFADEPEPEPEPEP
;
A
#
# COMPACT_ATOMS: atom_id res chain seq x y z
N MET A 1 16.99 -6.05 38.33
CA MET A 1 17.25 -5.56 36.96
C MET A 1 15.89 -5.15 36.42
N SER A 2 15.63 -3.85 36.33
CA SER A 2 14.34 -3.33 35.91
C SER A 2 14.31 -3.31 34.39
N GLU A 3 13.53 -4.20 33.78
CA GLU A 3 13.18 -4.09 32.36
C GLU A 3 12.26 -2.89 32.19
N SER A 4 12.77 -1.83 31.58
CA SER A 4 11.97 -0.70 31.13
C SER A 4 11.08 -1.19 30.00
N SER A 5 9.81 -1.45 30.27
CA SER A 5 8.79 -1.70 29.25
C SER A 5 8.63 -0.43 28.40
N GLU A 6 9.47 -0.27 27.37
CA GLU A 6 9.29 0.76 26.34
C GLU A 6 7.88 0.62 25.77
N THR A 7 6.99 1.51 26.20
CA THR A 7 5.63 1.58 25.69
C THR A 7 5.76 2.02 24.24
N ARG A 8 5.58 1.08 23.32
CA ARG A 8 5.72 1.31 21.88
C ARG A 8 4.76 2.46 21.51
N PRO A 9 5.21 3.48 20.76
CA PRO A 9 4.39 4.66 20.51
C PRO A 9 3.09 4.29 19.79
N ILE A 10 1.98 4.88 20.24
CA ILE A 10 0.67 4.77 19.58
C ILE A 10 0.80 5.41 18.20
N ARG A 11 0.33 4.70 17.18
CA ARG A 11 0.31 5.16 15.79
C ARG A 11 -1.14 5.48 15.41
N GLU A 12 -1.36 6.66 14.86
CA GLU A 12 -2.66 7.07 14.34
C GLU A 12 -2.71 6.83 12.83
N VAL A 13 -3.85 6.31 12.34
CA VAL A 13 -4.09 6.04 10.92
C VAL A 13 -5.46 6.59 10.57
N ALA A 14 -5.52 7.42 9.53
CA ALA A 14 -6.79 7.89 8.99
C ALA A 14 -7.50 6.73 8.26
N VAL A 15 -8.76 6.48 8.60
CA VAL A 15 -9.59 5.44 7.99
C VAL A 15 -10.84 6.11 7.43
N ALA A 16 -11.25 5.73 6.22
CA ALA A 16 -12.47 6.27 5.62
C ALA A 16 -13.72 5.77 6.36
N ASP A 17 -14.73 6.63 6.50
CA ASP A 17 -15.94 6.37 7.30
C ASP A 17 -16.63 5.05 6.91
N HIS A 18 -16.85 4.81 5.62
CA HIS A 18 -17.50 3.59 5.14
C HIS A 18 -16.73 2.30 5.48
N ILE A 19 -15.39 2.37 5.55
CA ILE A 19 -14.58 1.22 5.98
C ILE A 19 -14.71 1.03 7.49
N TRP A 20 -14.69 2.13 8.24
CA TRP A 20 -14.86 2.11 9.68
C TRP A 20 -16.19 1.49 10.11
N GLU A 21 -17.29 1.92 9.49
CA GLU A 21 -18.63 1.38 9.71
C GLU A 21 -18.71 -0.12 9.40
N ALA A 22 -18.09 -0.57 8.31
CA ALA A 22 -18.06 -1.98 7.95
C ALA A 22 -17.33 -2.85 9.00
N PHE A 23 -16.22 -2.35 9.55
CA PHE A 23 -15.51 -3.04 10.63
C PHE A 23 -16.28 -3.00 11.95
N GLU A 24 -17.04 -1.94 12.24
CA GLU A 24 -17.93 -1.89 13.42
C GLU A 24 -19.06 -2.92 13.31
N GLN A 25 -19.68 -3.05 12.14
CA GLN A 25 -20.70 -4.07 11.92
C GLN A 25 -20.12 -5.48 12.04
N MET A 26 -18.94 -5.73 11.45
CA MET A 26 -18.26 -7.02 11.55
C MET A 26 -17.90 -7.36 13.00
N ALA A 27 -17.41 -6.38 13.76
CA ALA A 27 -17.12 -6.54 15.18
C ALA A 27 -18.37 -6.95 15.97
N LEU A 28 -19.51 -6.32 15.69
CA LEU A 28 -20.80 -6.62 16.31
C LEU A 28 -21.28 -8.04 15.99
N GLU A 29 -21.23 -8.45 14.72
CA GLU A 29 -21.68 -9.76 14.27
C GLU A 29 -20.80 -10.91 14.81
N MET A 30 -19.49 -10.68 14.89
CA MET A 30 -18.52 -11.66 15.39
C MET A 30 -18.35 -11.62 16.92
N GLY A 31 -18.90 -10.62 17.60
CA GLY A 31 -18.72 -10.42 19.04
C GLY A 31 -17.26 -10.15 19.44
N THR A 32 -16.51 -9.44 18.59
CA THR A 32 -15.08 -9.12 18.79
C THR A 32 -14.87 -7.60 18.82
N GLU A 33 -13.65 -7.17 19.13
CA GLU A 33 -13.29 -5.75 19.09
C GLU A 33 -12.85 -5.32 17.69
N ARG A 34 -13.38 -4.18 17.24
CA ARG A 34 -13.04 -3.55 15.96
C ARG A 34 -11.53 -3.35 15.81
N ASP A 35 -10.86 -2.86 16.84
CA ASP A 35 -9.42 -2.58 16.79
C ASP A 35 -8.59 -3.85 16.57
N GLY A 36 -9.04 -4.98 17.12
CA GLY A 36 -8.46 -6.30 16.87
C GLY A 36 -8.60 -6.73 15.40
N LEU A 37 -9.77 -6.50 14.80
CA LEU A 37 -10.01 -6.78 13.37
C LEU A 37 -9.18 -5.89 12.46
N VAL A 38 -9.06 -4.60 12.76
CA VAL A 38 -8.24 -3.66 12.00
C VAL A 38 -6.76 -4.07 12.04
N ASN A 39 -6.26 -4.43 13.22
CA ASN A 39 -4.90 -4.94 13.37
C ASN A 39 -4.67 -6.26 12.62
N GLN A 40 -5.65 -7.16 12.65
CA GLN A 40 -5.60 -8.41 11.89
C GLN A 40 -5.59 -8.14 10.38
N ALA A 41 -6.42 -7.22 9.89
CA ALA A 41 -6.48 -6.86 8.48
C ALA A 41 -5.15 -6.25 8.00
N MET A 42 -4.57 -5.32 8.76
CA MET A 42 -3.25 -4.75 8.45
C MET A 42 -2.16 -5.82 8.38
N PHE A 43 -2.14 -6.75 9.34
CA PHE A 43 -1.21 -7.88 9.32
C PHE A 43 -1.42 -8.77 8.08
N MET A 44 -2.67 -9.14 7.80
CA MET A 44 -3.01 -10.00 6.67
C MET A 44 -2.60 -9.35 5.34
N PHE A 45 -2.88 -8.06 5.19
CA PHE A 45 -2.55 -7.31 3.98
C PHE A 45 -1.03 -7.28 3.75
N ALA A 46 -0.24 -6.93 4.76
CA ALA A 46 1.21 -6.92 4.63
C ALA A 46 1.77 -8.32 4.34
N ARG A 47 1.19 -9.38 4.94
CA ARG A 47 1.55 -10.78 4.66
C ARG A 47 1.25 -11.17 3.22
N LEU A 48 0.05 -10.87 2.72
CA LEU A 48 -0.38 -11.24 1.36
C LEU A 48 0.48 -10.58 0.29
N ASN A 49 1.03 -9.40 0.59
CA ASN A 49 1.94 -8.67 -0.28
C ASN A 49 3.42 -9.02 -0.05
N GLY A 50 3.74 -9.99 0.81
CA GLY A 50 5.12 -10.46 1.05
C GLY A 50 5.98 -9.58 1.95
N PHE A 51 5.41 -8.55 2.60
CA PHE A 51 6.13 -7.63 3.49
C PHE A 51 6.28 -8.14 4.93
N LEU A 52 5.60 -9.23 5.28
CA LEU A 52 5.76 -9.87 6.58
C LEU A 52 6.35 -11.27 6.42
N ASN A 53 7.60 -11.41 6.85
CA ASN A 53 8.21 -12.72 7.05
C ASN A 53 7.94 -13.14 8.50
N VAL A 54 7.22 -14.24 8.71
CA VAL A 54 6.75 -14.69 10.05
C VAL A 54 7.93 -14.89 11.03
N ALA A 55 9.14 -15.11 10.51
CA ALA A 55 10.38 -15.23 11.29
C ALA A 55 10.97 -13.88 11.79
N GLN A 56 10.64 -12.74 11.16
CA GLN A 56 11.16 -11.41 11.51
C GLN A 56 10.19 -10.55 12.34
N ALA A 57 8.89 -10.86 12.35
CA ALA A 57 7.89 -10.06 13.06
C ALA A 57 8.07 -10.01 14.59
N VAL A 58 8.81 -10.97 15.16
CA VAL A 58 9.16 -11.01 16.59
C VAL A 58 10.46 -10.25 16.90
N ALA A 59 11.22 -9.86 15.87
CA ALA A 59 12.56 -9.31 16.02
C ALA A 59 12.87 -8.27 14.93
N ALA A 60 12.37 -7.03 15.04
CA ALA A 60 13.03 -5.90 14.38
C ALA A 60 12.60 -4.53 14.95
N PRO A 61 13.54 -3.69 15.41
CA PRO A 61 13.41 -2.25 15.23
C PRO A 61 13.54 -1.95 13.72
N VAL A 62 12.70 -1.04 13.24
CA VAL A 62 12.57 -0.68 11.82
C VAL A 62 13.89 -0.09 11.31
N GLU A 63 14.65 -0.85 10.52
CA GLU A 63 15.67 -0.29 9.64
C GLU A 63 15.04 0.02 8.28
N HIS A 64 15.13 1.29 7.93
CA HIS A 64 14.70 1.89 6.68
C HIS A 64 15.47 1.24 5.52
N VAL A 65 14.79 0.56 4.61
CA VAL A 65 15.40 0.16 3.33
C VAL A 65 15.41 1.39 2.44
N SER A 66 16.59 1.98 2.24
CA SER A 66 16.84 2.78 1.04
C SER A 66 16.79 1.84 -0.17
N ALA A 67 15.84 2.09 -1.07
CA ALA A 67 15.74 1.40 -2.34
C ALA A 67 17.02 1.60 -3.17
N PRO A 68 17.57 0.56 -3.83
CA PRO A 68 18.56 0.77 -4.87
C PRO A 68 17.86 1.32 -6.11
N ALA A 69 18.08 2.59 -6.39
CA ALA A 69 17.67 3.25 -7.63
C ALA A 69 18.90 3.41 -8.52
N GLU A 70 19.21 2.39 -9.32
CA GLU A 70 20.24 2.40 -10.38
C GLU A 70 19.96 1.20 -11.31
N LEU A 71 19.87 1.24 -12.65
CA LEU A 71 20.18 2.21 -13.71
C LEU A 71 19.49 1.80 -15.03
N ASP A 72 19.25 2.80 -15.88
CA ASP A 72 19.23 2.81 -17.36
C ASP A 72 18.51 1.72 -18.17
N ASP A 73 17.38 2.11 -18.79
CA ASP A 73 17.03 1.66 -20.14
C ASP A 73 16.41 2.83 -20.91
N PHE A 74 17.28 3.72 -21.39
CA PHE A 74 16.94 4.84 -22.27
C PHE A 74 17.50 4.55 -23.67
N ASP A 75 17.00 3.51 -24.34
CA ASP A 75 17.20 3.33 -25.78
C ASP A 75 15.90 3.70 -26.52
N SER A 76 15.70 5.01 -26.66
CA SER A 76 14.72 5.58 -27.58
C SER A 76 15.42 5.99 -28.87
N PRO A 77 15.27 5.25 -29.98
CA PRO A 77 15.51 5.82 -31.30
C PRO A 77 14.24 6.57 -31.76
N ALA A 78 14.10 7.81 -31.31
CA ALA A 78 13.18 8.76 -31.91
C ALA A 78 13.77 9.32 -33.22
N ALA A 79 13.52 8.65 -34.34
CA ALA A 79 13.65 9.24 -35.67
C ALA A 79 12.82 8.47 -36.71
N ALA A 80 11.50 8.66 -36.69
CA ALA A 80 10.65 8.41 -37.85
C ALA A 80 9.45 9.37 -37.79
N PHE A 81 9.72 10.66 -37.93
CA PHE A 81 8.70 11.61 -38.37
C PHE A 81 8.37 11.29 -39.83
N ALA A 82 7.38 10.44 -40.05
CA ALA A 82 6.74 10.26 -41.34
C ALA A 82 5.40 11.01 -41.29
N ASP A 83 5.45 12.22 -41.85
CA ASP A 83 4.41 12.90 -42.63
C ASP A 83 3.08 12.13 -42.74
N GLU A 84 2.10 12.47 -41.90
CA GLU A 84 0.69 12.09 -42.10
C GLU A 84 -0.08 13.38 -42.45
N PRO A 85 -0.49 13.58 -43.72
CA PRO A 85 -1.21 14.77 -44.14
C PRO A 85 -2.70 14.76 -43.68
N GLU A 86 -3.18 15.96 -43.40
CA GLU A 86 -4.48 16.43 -42.85
C GLU A 86 -5.80 15.71 -43.28
N PRO A 87 -6.86 15.84 -42.46
CA PRO A 87 -8.15 15.17 -42.66
C PRO A 87 -8.96 15.73 -43.85
N GLU A 88 -9.55 14.84 -44.65
CA GLU A 88 -10.55 15.20 -45.67
C GLU A 88 -11.81 15.79 -45.00
N PRO A 89 -12.34 16.93 -45.46
CA PRO A 89 -13.64 17.42 -45.02
C PRO A 89 -14.77 16.59 -45.64
N GLU A 90 -15.64 16.01 -44.80
CA GLU A 90 -16.94 15.45 -45.23
C GLU A 90 -17.76 16.53 -45.96
N PRO A 91 -18.30 16.25 -47.17
CA PRO A 91 -19.30 17.12 -47.77
C PRO A 91 -20.71 16.76 -47.25
N GLU A 92 -21.31 17.65 -46.45
CA GLU A 92 -22.78 17.81 -46.38
C GLU A 92 -23.21 18.69 -47.56
N PRO A 93 -24.21 18.30 -48.39
CA PRO A 93 -25.63 18.20 -47.97
C PRO A 93 -26.44 17.01 -48.53
#